data_AF-A0A8D8BL22-F1
#
_entry.id   AF-A0A8D8BL22-F1
#
_cell.length_a   1.000
_cell.length_b   1.000
_cell.length_c   1.000
_cell.angle_alpha   90.00
_cell.angle_beta   90.00
_cell.angle_gamma   90.00
#
_symmetry.space_group_name_H-M   'P 1'
#
loop_
_entity.id
_entity.type
_entity.pdbx_description
1 polymer ?
#
loop_
_entity_poly.entity_id
_entity_poly.type
_entity_poly.pdbx_seq_one_letter_code
_entity_poly.pdbx_strand_id
1 'polypeptide(L)'
;MRGLIDVTECYYGFPIALSYPHFHDGDPRLISQVDGLSPNKTLHSSYFMINALSGLPLKLSVKFQINMAMGEIGGVVSCDRFSNIVLPALWFEITMYKLPTSLRNRFLLYLHYLQIFDRLLRYGLLVCGGLLLIFPVVRATFMISNLFVPSYDISRNLHPYTETCKNPNRKRSILKKKSSEREKGTICEKEQFLA
;
A
#
# COMPACT_ATOMS: atom_id res chain seq x y z
N MET A 1 20.58 21.02 -37.51
CA MET A 1 19.73 22.04 -36.85
C MET A 1 19.13 21.41 -35.60
N ARG A 2 18.97 22.15 -34.50
CA ARG A 2 18.35 21.66 -33.25
C ARG A 2 16.88 22.07 -33.18
N GLY A 3 16.07 21.29 -32.46
CA GLY A 3 14.64 21.56 -32.25
C GLY A 3 13.73 21.21 -33.43
N LEU A 4 14.24 20.45 -34.40
CA LEU A 4 13.48 19.82 -35.47
C LEU A 4 13.56 18.30 -35.32
N ILE A 5 12.46 17.64 -35.58
CA ILE A 5 12.35 16.19 -35.68
C ILE A 5 11.95 15.89 -37.11
N ASP A 6 12.87 15.32 -37.89
CA ASP A 6 12.59 14.89 -39.25
C ASP A 6 11.69 13.65 -39.24
N VAL A 7 10.57 13.72 -39.94
CA VAL A 7 9.60 12.64 -40.09
C VAL A 7 9.34 12.32 -41.57
N THR A 8 10.27 12.65 -42.45
CA THR A 8 10.16 12.43 -43.90
C THR A 8 9.90 10.97 -44.24
N GLU A 9 10.63 10.04 -43.60
CA GLU A 9 10.42 8.60 -43.79
C GLU A 9 9.07 8.11 -43.26
N CYS A 10 8.53 8.77 -42.23
CA CYS A 10 7.23 8.44 -41.65
C CYS A 10 6.06 8.86 -42.56
N TYR A 11 6.30 9.79 -43.50
CA TYR A 11 5.28 10.39 -44.37
C TYR A 11 5.58 10.17 -45.86
N TYR A 12 5.89 8.93 -46.25
CA TYR A 12 6.05 8.53 -47.66
C TYR A 12 7.10 9.35 -48.44
N GLY A 13 8.14 9.83 -47.76
CA GLY A 13 9.19 10.64 -48.37
C GLY A 13 8.83 12.12 -48.56
N PHE A 14 7.67 12.56 -48.05
CA PHE A 14 7.30 13.98 -48.05
C PHE A 14 8.09 14.73 -46.96
N PRO A 15 8.73 15.87 -47.28
CA PRO A 15 9.74 16.50 -46.41
C PRO A 15 9.11 17.24 -45.22
N ILE A 16 8.58 16.49 -44.25
CA ILE A 16 7.95 17.03 -43.04
C ILE A 16 8.95 16.99 -41.88
N ALA A 17 9.04 18.12 -41.17
CA ALA A 17 9.74 18.21 -39.90
C ALA A 17 8.81 18.76 -38.81
N LEU A 18 8.85 18.16 -37.62
CA LEU A 18 8.10 18.62 -36.45
C LEU A 18 8.96 19.52 -35.57
N SER A 19 8.36 20.53 -34.96
CA SER A 19 9.01 21.39 -33.96
C SER A 19 8.02 21.82 -32.88
N TYR A 20 8.48 22.57 -31.88
CA TYR A 20 7.55 23.36 -31.07
C TYR A 20 7.00 24.55 -31.88
N PRO A 21 5.84 25.12 -31.47
CA PRO A 21 5.28 26.29 -32.11
C PRO A 21 6.27 27.46 -32.13
N HIS A 22 6.31 28.16 -33.27
CA HIS A 22 7.24 29.24 -33.55
C HIS A 22 8.72 28.88 -33.35
N PHE A 23 9.08 27.61 -33.55
CA PHE A 23 10.43 27.08 -33.31
C PHE A 23 10.95 27.37 -31.90
N HIS A 24 10.06 27.37 -30.90
CA HIS A 24 10.45 27.47 -29.49
C HIS A 24 11.46 26.37 -29.13
N ASP A 25 12.51 26.71 -28.36
CA ASP A 25 13.66 25.85 -28.04
C ASP A 25 14.42 25.27 -29.27
N GLY A 26 14.20 25.83 -30.46
CA GLY A 26 14.90 25.49 -31.69
C GLY A 26 16.18 26.30 -31.94
N ASP A 27 16.86 25.95 -33.02
CA ASP A 27 18.02 26.69 -33.53
C ASP A 27 17.62 28.13 -33.94
N PRO A 28 18.31 29.19 -33.49
CA PRO A 28 18.01 30.57 -33.86
C PRO A 28 17.94 30.82 -35.37
N ARG A 29 18.66 30.02 -36.18
CA ARG A 29 18.61 30.10 -37.65
C ARG A 29 17.19 29.90 -38.20
N LEU A 30 16.40 29.03 -37.58
CA LEU A 30 15.02 28.75 -38.01
C LEU A 30 14.10 29.95 -37.82
N ILE A 31 14.34 30.73 -36.76
CA ILE A 31 13.57 31.94 -36.46
C ILE A 31 13.99 33.07 -37.41
N SER A 32 15.28 33.20 -37.71
CA SER A 32 15.80 34.26 -38.59
C SER A 32 15.39 34.13 -40.06
N GLN A 33 14.99 32.93 -40.49
CA GLN A 33 14.63 32.65 -41.88
C GLN A 33 13.17 32.97 -42.21
N VAL A 34 12.32 33.18 -41.20
CA VAL A 34 10.87 33.36 -41.38
C VAL A 34 10.36 34.52 -40.54
N ASP A 35 9.81 35.52 -41.22
CA ASP A 35 9.19 36.67 -40.55
C ASP A 35 7.85 36.30 -39.88
N GLY A 36 7.53 37.00 -38.78
CA GLY A 36 6.26 36.82 -38.06
C GLY A 36 6.28 35.76 -36.95
N LEU A 37 7.44 35.17 -36.66
CA LEU A 37 7.60 34.22 -35.57
C LEU A 37 7.79 34.92 -34.21
N SER A 38 7.07 34.47 -33.19
CA SER A 38 7.19 34.99 -31.81
C SER A 38 7.26 33.83 -30.80
N PRO A 39 8.43 33.19 -30.63
CA PRO A 39 8.59 32.09 -29.69
C PRO A 39 8.36 32.55 -28.25
N ASN A 40 7.41 31.93 -27.55
CA ASN A 40 7.12 32.22 -26.16
C ASN A 40 7.03 30.93 -25.34
N LYS A 41 7.80 30.85 -24.24
CA LYS A 41 7.85 29.67 -23.38
C LYS A 41 6.52 29.30 -22.76
N THR A 42 5.71 30.26 -22.31
CA THR A 42 4.42 29.94 -21.66
C THR A 42 3.38 29.48 -22.67
N LEU A 43 3.40 30.06 -23.88
CA LEU A 43 2.43 29.74 -24.93
C LEU A 43 2.82 28.49 -25.72
N HIS A 44 4.11 28.23 -25.95
CA HIS A 44 4.57 27.20 -26.90
C HIS A 44 5.24 25.98 -26.24
N SER A 45 5.31 25.92 -24.90
CA SER A 45 5.74 24.71 -24.21
C SER A 45 4.63 23.67 -24.10
N SER A 46 5.06 22.41 -24.09
CA SER A 46 4.22 21.24 -23.81
C SER A 46 4.44 20.77 -22.37
N TYR A 47 3.39 20.27 -21.71
CA TYR A 47 3.49 19.70 -20.37
C TYR A 47 2.56 18.51 -20.17
N PHE A 48 2.99 17.60 -19.28
CA PHE A 48 2.23 16.42 -18.88
C PHE A 48 2.22 16.34 -17.35
N MET A 49 1.03 16.32 -16.76
CA MET A 49 0.83 16.08 -15.32
C MET A 49 0.34 14.66 -15.14
N ILE A 50 1.22 13.78 -14.67
CA ILE A 50 1.00 12.34 -14.58
C ILE A 50 0.83 11.94 -13.11
N ASN A 51 -0.12 11.04 -12.83
CA ASN A 51 -0.24 10.42 -11.52
C ASN A 51 0.87 9.37 -11.32
N ALA A 52 1.70 9.53 -10.28
CA ALA A 52 2.88 8.66 -10.07
C ALA A 52 2.53 7.19 -9.80
N LEU A 53 1.37 6.91 -9.20
CA LEU A 53 0.98 5.56 -8.83
C LEU A 53 0.42 4.77 -10.02
N SER A 54 -0.35 5.43 -10.88
CA SER A 54 -1.05 4.76 -11.98
C SER A 54 -0.46 5.05 -13.36
N GLY A 55 0.44 6.02 -13.48
CA GLY A 55 0.97 6.50 -14.76
C GLY A 55 -0.02 7.25 -15.66
N LEU A 56 -1.25 7.54 -15.20
CA LEU A 56 -2.26 8.19 -16.04
C LEU A 56 -2.09 9.72 -16.06
N PRO A 57 -2.27 10.38 -17.21
CA PRO A 57 -2.27 11.83 -17.28
C PRO A 57 -3.55 12.39 -16.67
N LEU A 58 -3.42 13.34 -15.74
CA LEU A 58 -4.53 14.07 -15.14
C LEU A 58 -4.80 15.40 -15.85
N LYS A 59 -3.73 15.99 -16.40
CA LYS A 59 -3.75 17.21 -17.19
C LYS A 59 -2.62 17.16 -18.21
N LEU A 60 -2.87 17.52 -19.47
CA LEU A 60 -1.83 17.60 -20.50
C LEU A 60 -2.13 18.76 -21.46
N SER A 61 -1.08 19.37 -21.99
CA SER A 61 -1.14 20.26 -23.15
C SER A 61 0.08 19.94 -23.99
N VAL A 62 -0.15 19.40 -25.17
CA VAL A 62 0.87 19.00 -26.13
C VAL A 62 0.74 19.94 -27.32
N LYS A 63 1.81 20.68 -27.58
CA LYS A 63 1.88 21.67 -28.65
C LYS A 63 3.01 21.31 -29.58
N PHE A 64 2.70 21.20 -30.85
CA PHE A 64 3.67 20.88 -31.89
C PHE A 64 3.29 21.62 -33.17
N GLN A 65 4.30 21.84 -34.00
CA GLN A 65 4.22 22.53 -35.27
C GLN A 65 4.68 21.60 -36.38
N ILE A 66 3.94 21.60 -37.47
CA ILE A 66 4.27 20.89 -38.70
C ILE A 66 4.98 21.88 -39.63
N ASN A 67 6.15 21.50 -40.09
CA ASN A 67 6.98 22.28 -40.99
C ASN A 67 7.32 21.48 -42.25
N MET A 68 7.57 22.17 -43.35
CA MET A 68 8.12 21.60 -44.57
C MET A 68 9.62 21.91 -44.63
N ALA A 69 10.46 20.89 -44.57
CA ALA A 69 11.91 20.99 -44.62
C ALA A 69 12.41 20.86 -46.06
N MET A 70 12.41 21.96 -46.80
CA MET A 70 12.80 21.91 -48.21
C MET A 70 14.32 21.75 -48.34
N GLY A 71 14.72 20.76 -49.14
CA GLY A 71 16.10 20.61 -49.58
C GLY A 71 16.47 21.61 -50.66
N GLU A 72 17.53 21.30 -51.39
CA GLU A 72 17.94 22.06 -52.56
C GLU A 72 16.95 21.82 -53.71
N ILE A 73 16.29 22.88 -54.18
CA ILE A 73 15.31 22.82 -55.26
C ILE A 73 15.95 23.35 -56.55
N GLY A 74 16.57 22.47 -57.33
CA GLY A 74 17.11 22.82 -58.64
C GLY A 74 16.05 22.71 -59.75
N GLY A 75 16.00 23.70 -60.66
CA GLY A 75 15.26 23.57 -61.94
C GLY A 75 13.90 24.28 -62.03
N VAL A 76 13.40 24.89 -60.94
CA VAL A 76 12.18 25.69 -60.96
C VAL A 76 12.47 27.11 -60.46
N VAL A 77 12.62 28.06 -61.38
CA VAL A 77 13.04 29.45 -61.11
C VAL A 77 12.16 30.14 -60.05
N SER A 78 10.87 29.79 -59.98
CA SER A 78 9.93 30.39 -59.04
C SER A 78 10.09 29.90 -57.59
N CYS A 79 10.77 28.76 -57.36
CA CYS A 79 10.93 28.14 -56.04
C CYS A 79 12.34 28.32 -55.45
N ASP A 80 13.24 28.98 -56.16
CA ASP A 80 14.66 29.12 -55.79
C ASP A 80 14.83 29.84 -54.42
N ARG A 81 13.94 30.80 -54.15
CA ARG A 81 13.85 31.52 -52.86
C ARG A 81 13.49 30.65 -51.66
N PHE A 82 13.03 29.43 -51.91
CA PHE A 82 12.60 28.45 -50.92
C PHE A 82 13.58 27.26 -50.84
N SER A 83 14.76 27.38 -51.44
CA SER A 83 15.82 26.37 -51.33
C SER A 83 16.45 26.39 -49.93
N ASN A 84 16.66 25.21 -49.34
CA ASN A 84 17.34 25.03 -48.05
C ASN A 84 16.71 25.80 -46.85
N ILE A 85 15.38 25.96 -46.84
CA ILE A 85 14.63 26.61 -45.75
C ILE A 85 13.55 25.68 -45.19
N VAL A 86 13.30 25.82 -43.89
CA VAL A 86 12.21 25.13 -43.19
C VAL A 86 11.02 26.07 -43.06
N LEU A 87 9.97 25.82 -43.83
CA LEU A 87 8.75 26.63 -43.80
C LEU A 87 7.76 26.10 -42.76
N PRO A 88 7.35 26.91 -41.77
CA PRO A 88 6.28 26.53 -40.87
C PRO A 88 4.94 26.57 -41.60
N ALA A 89 4.17 25.49 -41.51
CA ALA A 89 2.84 25.42 -42.12
C ALA A 89 1.77 25.79 -41.10
N LEU A 90 1.66 25.00 -40.03
CA LEU A 90 0.64 25.17 -38.99
C LEU A 90 1.09 24.52 -37.68
N TRP A 91 0.46 24.92 -36.59
CA TRP A 91 0.68 24.32 -35.28
C TRP A 91 -0.64 23.90 -34.65
N PHE A 92 -0.56 22.88 -33.80
CA PHE A 92 -1.70 22.32 -33.10
C PHE A 92 -1.45 22.31 -31.60
N GLU A 93 -2.53 22.46 -30.84
CA GLU A 93 -2.57 22.20 -29.40
C GLU A 93 -3.57 21.09 -29.12
N ILE A 94 -3.08 19.99 -28.54
CA ILE A 94 -3.89 18.92 -28.00
C ILE A 94 -3.88 19.07 -26.49
N THR A 95 -5.04 19.37 -25.89
CA THR A 95 -5.15 19.70 -24.47
C THR A 95 -6.22 18.88 -23.76
N MET A 96 -5.93 18.51 -22.52
CA MET A 96 -6.87 17.93 -21.57
C MET A 96 -6.71 18.66 -20.24
N TYR A 97 -7.60 19.60 -19.96
CA TYR A 97 -7.54 20.40 -18.73
C TYR A 97 -8.01 19.65 -17.49
N LYS A 98 -8.92 18.68 -17.66
CA LYS A 98 -9.58 17.99 -16.56
C LYS A 98 -10.00 16.59 -16.98
N LEU A 99 -9.74 15.60 -16.13
CA LEU A 99 -10.26 14.25 -16.33
C LEU A 99 -11.80 14.26 -16.29
N PRO A 100 -12.49 13.62 -17.26
CA PRO A 100 -13.95 13.53 -17.29
C PRO A 100 -14.51 13.03 -15.95
N THR A 101 -15.63 13.59 -15.52
CA THR A 101 -16.23 13.29 -14.20
C THR A 101 -16.56 11.81 -14.03
N SER A 102 -17.07 11.16 -15.10
CA SER A 102 -17.35 9.72 -15.12
C SER A 102 -16.10 8.86 -14.88
N LEU A 103 -14.96 9.24 -15.44
CA LEU A 103 -13.69 8.53 -15.28
C LEU A 103 -13.04 8.83 -13.93
N ARG A 104 -13.16 10.06 -13.41
CA ARG A 104 -12.58 10.45 -12.12
C ARG A 104 -13.11 9.60 -10.97
N ASN A 105 -14.43 9.37 -10.88
CA ASN A 105 -14.99 8.61 -9.77
C ASN A 105 -14.50 7.15 -9.79
N ARG A 106 -14.43 6.53 -10.96
CA ARG A 106 -13.87 5.17 -11.13
C ARG A 106 -12.39 5.13 -10.75
N PHE A 107 -11.64 6.14 -11.18
CA PHE A 107 -10.22 6.24 -10.92
C PHE A 107 -9.91 6.39 -9.42
N LEU A 108 -10.68 7.22 -8.71
CA LEU A 108 -10.56 7.35 -7.25
C LEU A 108 -10.99 6.07 -6.53
N LEU A 109 -12.08 5.42 -6.98
CA LEU A 109 -12.52 4.13 -6.44
C LEU A 109 -11.42 3.07 -6.52
N TYR A 110 -10.80 2.91 -7.68
CA TYR A 110 -9.77 1.88 -7.89
C TYR A 110 -8.43 2.21 -7.22
N LEU A 111 -7.95 3.45 -7.31
CA LEU A 111 -6.61 3.77 -6.79
C LEU A 111 -6.61 4.17 -5.33
N HIS A 112 -7.65 4.85 -4.85
CA HIS A 112 -7.69 5.34 -3.48
C HIS A 112 -8.44 4.37 -2.57
N TYR A 113 -9.72 4.13 -2.86
CA TYR A 113 -10.58 3.37 -1.97
C TYR A 113 -10.21 1.89 -1.91
N LEU A 114 -9.99 1.24 -3.05
CA LEU A 114 -9.67 -0.19 -3.09
C LEU A 114 -8.36 -0.53 -2.38
N GLN A 115 -7.32 0.31 -2.56
CA GLN A 115 -6.03 0.12 -1.89
C GLN A 115 -6.12 0.35 -0.37
N ILE A 116 -6.97 1.28 0.08
CA ILE A 116 -7.22 1.47 1.52
C ILE A 116 -7.98 0.27 2.07
N PHE A 117 -9.03 -0.18 1.39
CA PHE A 117 -9.84 -1.31 1.81
C PHE A 117 -9.03 -2.60 1.94
N ASP A 118 -8.22 -2.94 0.94
CA ASP A 118 -7.35 -4.12 0.95
C ASP A 118 -6.29 -4.05 2.09
N ARG A 119 -5.75 -2.87 2.38
CA ARG A 119 -4.89 -2.68 3.57
C ARG A 119 -5.64 -2.90 4.87
N LEU A 120 -6.82 -2.29 5.03
CA LEU A 120 -7.63 -2.44 6.25
C LEU A 120 -8.07 -3.89 6.47
N LEU A 121 -8.48 -4.58 5.41
CA LEU A 121 -8.89 -5.98 5.47
C LEU A 121 -7.74 -6.88 5.90
N ARG A 122 -6.55 -6.73 5.32
CA ARG A 122 -5.36 -7.52 5.69
C ARG A 122 -4.96 -7.30 7.15
N TYR A 123 -4.84 -6.05 7.59
CA TYR A 123 -4.49 -5.76 8.98
C TYR A 123 -5.60 -6.19 9.95
N GLY A 124 -6.87 -6.01 9.59
CA GLY A 124 -8.01 -6.46 10.38
C GLY A 124 -8.03 -7.97 10.57
N LEU A 125 -7.78 -8.75 9.51
CA LEU A 125 -7.72 -10.20 9.58
C LEU A 125 -6.54 -10.70 10.42
N LEU A 126 -5.37 -10.06 10.30
CA LEU A 126 -4.20 -10.40 11.12
C LEU A 126 -4.44 -10.16 12.61
N VAL A 127 -5.02 -9.01 12.98
CA VAL A 127 -5.35 -8.70 14.38
C VAL A 127 -6.42 -9.66 14.91
N CYS A 128 -7.49 -9.90 14.14
CA CYS A 128 -8.54 -10.83 14.51
C CYS A 128 -8.01 -12.26 14.72
N GLY A 129 -7.20 -12.75 13.77
CA GLY A 129 -6.54 -14.05 13.88
C GLY A 129 -5.63 -14.14 15.10
N GLY A 130 -4.82 -13.11 15.37
CA GLY A 130 -3.96 -13.04 16.54
C GLY A 130 -4.75 -13.10 17.87
N LEU A 131 -5.85 -12.36 17.97
CA LEU A 131 -6.72 -12.38 19.16
C LEU A 131 -7.35 -13.75 19.37
N LEU A 132 -7.80 -14.41 18.30
CA LEU A 132 -8.39 -15.76 18.38
C LEU A 132 -7.40 -16.83 18.81
N LEU A 133 -6.10 -16.67 18.53
CA LEU A 133 -5.07 -17.59 19.01
C LEU A 133 -4.65 -17.31 20.46
N ILE A 134 -4.57 -16.05 20.85
CA ILE A 134 -4.14 -15.66 22.20
C ILE A 134 -5.25 -15.91 23.24
N PHE A 135 -6.51 -15.63 22.89
CA PHE A 135 -7.66 -15.77 23.79
C PHE A 135 -7.81 -17.18 24.42
N PRO A 136 -7.79 -18.30 23.66
CA PRO A 136 -7.90 -19.64 24.24
C PRO A 136 -6.68 -20.00 25.08
N VAL A 137 -5.47 -19.57 24.69
CA VAL A 137 -4.25 -19.82 25.48
C VAL A 137 -4.37 -19.15 26.85
N VAL A 138 -4.77 -17.88 26.90
CA VAL A 138 -4.99 -17.14 28.16
C VAL A 138 -6.08 -17.79 29.00
N ARG A 139 -7.20 -18.17 28.37
CA ARG A 139 -8.30 -18.88 29.06
C ARG A 139 -7.86 -20.21 29.63
N ALA A 140 -7.09 -21.01 28.89
CA ALA A 140 -6.57 -22.29 29.34
C ALA A 140 -5.58 -22.11 30.49
N THR A 141 -4.62 -21.17 30.38
CA THR A 141 -3.69 -20.88 31.47
C THR A 141 -4.40 -20.41 32.74
N PHE A 142 -5.43 -19.57 32.60
CA PHE A 142 -6.24 -19.09 33.72
C PHE A 142 -7.06 -20.20 34.39
N MET A 143 -7.63 -21.12 33.59
CA MET A 143 -8.33 -22.30 34.12
C MET A 143 -7.39 -23.24 34.86
N ILE A 144 -6.21 -23.52 34.30
CA ILE A 144 -5.21 -24.38 34.94
C ILE A 144 -4.73 -23.75 36.25
N SER A 145 -4.48 -22.43 36.30
CA SER A 145 -4.13 -21.77 37.56
C SER A 145 -5.24 -21.89 38.60
N ASN A 146 -6.52 -21.77 38.23
CA ASN A 146 -7.64 -21.94 39.15
C ASN A 146 -7.82 -23.38 39.63
N LEU A 147 -7.45 -24.39 38.84
CA LEU A 147 -7.48 -25.81 39.22
C LEU A 147 -6.31 -26.23 40.12
N PHE A 148 -5.15 -25.56 40.01
CA PHE A 148 -3.97 -25.88 40.82
C PHE A 148 -4.06 -25.31 42.26
N VAL A 149 -4.74 -24.18 42.46
CA VAL A 149 -4.97 -23.58 43.79
C VAL A 149 -5.64 -24.55 44.79
N PRO A 150 -6.75 -25.25 44.48
CA PRO A 150 -7.37 -26.19 45.42
C PRO A 150 -6.49 -27.42 45.70
N SER A 151 -5.72 -27.91 44.73
CA SER A 151 -4.84 -29.08 44.93
C SER A 151 -3.62 -28.76 45.80
N TYR A 152 -3.06 -27.57 45.66
CA TYR A 152 -1.97 -27.08 46.51
C TYR A 152 -2.43 -26.84 47.95
N ASP A 153 -3.63 -26.29 48.15
CA ASP A 153 -4.18 -26.07 49.48
C ASP A 153 -4.51 -27.40 50.19
N ILE A 154 -5.08 -28.38 49.49
CA ILE A 154 -5.32 -29.73 50.04
C ILE A 154 -4.01 -30.43 50.42
N SER A 155 -2.97 -30.36 49.59
CA SER A 155 -1.64 -30.93 49.90
C SER A 155 -0.99 -30.25 51.12
N ARG A 156 -1.11 -28.92 51.23
CA ARG A 156 -0.60 -28.14 52.37
C ARG A 156 -1.36 -28.44 53.66
N ASN A 157 -2.67 -28.70 53.59
CA ASN A 157 -3.51 -29.11 54.71
C ASN A 157 -3.33 -30.60 55.12
N LEU A 158 -2.86 -31.48 54.22
CA LEU A 158 -2.50 -32.86 54.53
C LEU A 158 -1.11 -33.02 55.19
N HIS A 159 -0.20 -32.09 54.93
CA HIS A 159 1.15 -32.08 55.50
C HIS A 159 1.21 -32.06 57.05
N PRO A 160 0.37 -31.30 57.78
CA PRO A 160 0.31 -31.39 59.24
C PRO A 160 -0.36 -32.67 59.76
N TYR A 161 -1.20 -33.34 58.97
CA TYR A 161 -1.86 -34.59 59.40
C TYR A 161 -0.91 -35.80 59.37
N THR A 162 -0.06 -35.88 58.35
CA THR A 162 0.97 -36.94 58.21
C THR A 162 2.06 -36.87 59.30
N GLU A 163 2.42 -35.67 59.76
CA GLU A 163 3.32 -35.45 60.91
C GLU A 163 2.72 -35.98 62.23
N THR A 164 1.40 -35.86 62.44
CA THR A 164 0.75 -36.32 63.68
C THR A 164 0.64 -37.83 63.81
N CYS A 165 0.59 -38.57 62.70
CA CYS A 165 0.60 -40.03 62.70
C CYS A 165 1.99 -40.63 62.93
N LYS A 166 3.05 -39.83 62.78
CA LYS A 166 4.45 -40.27 62.96
C LYS A 166 4.90 -40.27 64.44
N ASN A 167 4.12 -39.67 65.35
CA ASN A 167 4.45 -39.62 66.78
C ASN A 167 3.37 -40.29 67.66
N PRO A 168 3.54 -41.59 68.02
CA PRO A 168 2.57 -42.33 68.81
C PRO A 168 2.40 -41.83 70.26
N ASN A 169 3.29 -40.97 70.76
CA ASN A 169 3.30 -40.55 72.18
C ASN A 169 2.43 -39.32 72.50
N ARG A 170 1.80 -38.67 71.51
CA ARG A 170 0.94 -37.48 71.71
C ARG A 170 -0.57 -37.77 71.77
N LYS A 171 -1.00 -39.04 71.69
CA LYS A 171 -2.44 -39.42 71.81
C LYS A 171 -2.96 -39.43 73.25
N ARG A 172 -2.09 -39.48 74.26
CA ARG A 172 -2.50 -39.75 75.66
C ARG A 172 -3.11 -38.57 76.41
N SER A 173 -2.81 -37.32 76.02
CA SER A 173 -3.33 -36.12 76.71
C SER A 173 -4.69 -35.63 76.17
N ILE A 174 -5.04 -35.96 74.93
CA ILE A 174 -6.30 -35.55 74.29
C ILE A 174 -7.45 -36.52 74.66
N LEU A 175 -7.14 -37.80 74.89
CA LEU A 175 -8.10 -38.81 75.37
C LEU A 175 -8.65 -38.53 76.78
N LYS A 176 -7.96 -37.74 77.61
CA LYS A 176 -8.44 -37.38 78.96
C LYS A 176 -9.45 -36.22 78.97
N LYS A 177 -9.47 -35.38 77.93
CA LYS A 177 -10.38 -34.21 77.89
C LYS A 177 -11.72 -34.52 77.22
N LYS A 178 -11.82 -35.64 76.50
CA LYS A 178 -13.03 -36.05 75.76
C LYS A 178 -13.87 -37.12 76.47
N SER A 179 -13.56 -37.48 77.72
CA SER A 179 -14.32 -38.46 78.51
C SER A 179 -15.51 -37.88 79.28
N SER A 180 -15.84 -36.59 79.13
CA SER A 180 -17.02 -35.97 79.76
C SER A 180 -18.17 -35.71 78.79
N GLU A 181 -17.98 -35.86 77.48
CA GLU A 181 -19.05 -35.77 76.48
C GLU A 181 -19.29 -37.16 75.87
N ARG A 182 -19.85 -38.00 76.75
CA ARG A 182 -20.93 -38.97 76.51
C ARG A 182 -21.05 -39.49 75.06
N GLU A 183 -20.61 -40.73 74.88
CA GLU A 183 -21.45 -41.79 74.32
C GLU A 183 -22.03 -41.50 72.92
N LYS A 184 -21.20 -41.73 71.90
CA LYS A 184 -21.57 -42.17 70.53
C LYS A 184 -20.27 -42.50 69.78
N GLY A 185 -19.70 -43.66 70.10
CA GLY A 185 -18.53 -44.21 69.41
C GLY A 185 -18.93 -45.47 68.66
N THR A 186 -19.00 -45.38 67.34
CA THR A 186 -18.90 -46.48 66.35
C THR A 186 -18.88 -45.78 64.98
N ILE A 187 -18.00 -45.97 64.01
CA ILE A 187 -17.09 -47.05 63.61
C ILE A 187 -15.96 -46.34 62.83
N CYS A 188 -14.69 -46.60 63.15
CA CYS A 188 -13.61 -46.45 62.17
C CYS A 188 -12.64 -47.61 62.39
N GLU A 189 -13.14 -48.81 62.11
CA GLU A 189 -12.31 -49.94 61.72
C GLU A 189 -13.19 -50.90 60.92
N LYS A 190 -12.75 -51.17 59.68
CA LYS A 190 -13.28 -51.99 58.57
C LYS A 190 -13.17 -51.13 57.30
N GLU A 191 -12.30 -51.39 56.33
CA GLU A 191 -11.62 -52.60 55.92
C GLU A 191 -10.28 -52.21 55.29
N GLN A 192 -9.21 -52.86 55.74
CA GLN A 192 -8.09 -53.19 54.89
C GLN A 192 -8.44 -54.58 54.37
N PHE A 193 -8.76 -54.77 53.08
CA PHE A 193 -8.51 -55.99 52.27
C PHE A 193 -9.15 -55.86 50.86
N LEU A 194 -8.29 -56.02 49.84
CA LEU A 194 -8.54 -56.46 48.44
C LEU A 194 -9.25 -55.53 47.43
N ALA A 195 -8.44 -54.85 46.61
CA ALA A 195 -8.44 -54.84 45.13
C ALA A 195 -7.78 -53.56 44.60
#